data_AF-A0A257GWW6-F1
#
_entry.id   AF-A0A257GWW6-F1
#
_cell.length_a   1.000
_cell.length_b   1.000
_cell.length_c   1.000
_cell.angle_alpha   90.00
_cell.angle_beta   90.00
_cell.angle_gamma   90.00
#
_symmetry.space_group_name_H-M   'P 1'
#
loop_
_entity.id
_entity.type
_entity.pdbx_description
1 polymer ?
#
loop_
_entity_poly.entity_id
_entity_poly.type
_entity_poly.pdbx_seq_one_letter_code
_entity_poly.pdbx_strand_id
1 'polypeptide(L)'
;NFLLTLSRLPEVGRLDHNIFYSQGCSGHGVTFTHLIGRLLGEVIQGQADRFSAFERLPHMAFPGGRLMRVPLAAMGAWYYGVRDRLGL
;
A
#
# COMPACT_ATOMS: atom_id res chain seq x y z
N ASN A 1 8.54 -8.76 -6.95
CA ASN A 1 8.63 -7.59 -6.04
C ASN A 1 7.24 -7.28 -5.53
N PHE A 2 6.90 -7.78 -4.34
CA PHE A 2 5.62 -7.53 -3.67
C PHE A 2 5.67 -6.14 -3.01
N LEU A 3 4.71 -5.26 -3.31
CA LEU A 3 4.61 -3.96 -2.65
C LEU A 3 3.95 -4.16 -1.29
N LEU A 4 4.79 -4.26 -0.25
CA LEU A 4 4.38 -4.38 1.13
C LEU A 4 4.33 -2.97 1.74
N THR A 5 3.13 -2.48 2.04
CA THR A 5 2.93 -1.26 2.85
C THR A 5 3.06 -1.62 4.33
N LEU A 6 3.67 -0.75 5.13
CA LEU A 6 3.89 -1.00 6.57
C LEU A 6 2.58 -1.24 7.33
N SER A 7 1.52 -0.54 6.93
CA SER A 7 0.18 -0.66 7.49
C SER A 7 -0.65 -1.80 6.88
N ARG A 8 -0.14 -2.50 5.85
CA ARG A 8 -0.89 -3.44 4.99
C ARG A 8 -2.17 -2.85 4.36
N LEU A 9 -2.36 -1.54 4.49
CA LEU A 9 -3.44 -0.81 3.86
C LEU A 9 -3.07 -0.52 2.41
N PRO A 10 -4.05 -0.55 1.50
CA PRO A 10 -3.82 -0.13 0.13
C PRO A 10 -3.49 1.35 0.05
N GLU A 11 -2.63 1.69 -0.90
CA GLU A 11 -2.13 3.04 -1.12
C GLU A 11 -2.86 3.63 -2.33
N VAL A 12 -3.84 4.50 -2.08
CA VAL A 12 -4.71 5.08 -3.13
C VAL A 12 -4.79 6.58 -2.93
N GLY A 13 -4.63 7.34 -4.00
CA GLY A 13 -4.81 8.78 -3.95
C GLY A 13 -4.68 9.47 -5.29
N ARG A 14 -4.51 10.78 -5.23
CA ARG A 14 -4.40 11.67 -6.39
C ARG A 14 -3.08 12.45 -6.34
N LEU A 15 -2.35 12.45 -7.45
CA LEU A 15 -1.12 13.22 -7.62
C LEU A 15 -1.40 14.63 -8.17
N ASP A 16 -2.44 14.77 -8.99
CA ASP A 16 -2.88 16.04 -9.60
C ASP A 16 -4.36 15.93 -10.00
N HIS A 17 -5.01 17.02 -10.40
CA HIS A 17 -6.44 17.10 -10.71
C HIS A 17 -6.98 15.93 -11.57
N ASN A 18 -6.17 15.43 -12.51
CA ASN A 18 -6.52 14.32 -13.39
C ASN A 18 -5.51 13.14 -13.35
N ILE A 19 -4.71 13.03 -12.28
CA ILE A 19 -3.71 11.96 -12.13
C ILE A 19 -3.99 11.19 -10.85
N PHE A 20 -4.41 9.93 -10.98
CA PHE A 20 -4.79 9.06 -9.87
C PHE A 20 -3.84 7.86 -9.78
N TYR A 21 -3.60 7.36 -8.56
CA TYR A 21 -2.79 6.17 -8.33
C TYR A 21 -3.48 5.20 -7.37
N SER A 22 -3.19 3.91 -7.55
CA SER A 22 -3.62 2.82 -6.68
C SER A 22 -2.56 1.73 -6.67
N GLN A 23 -1.92 1.50 -5.51
CA GLN A 23 -0.84 0.53 -5.32
C GLN A 23 -0.95 -0.18 -3.95
N GLY A 24 0.01 -1.08 -3.66
CA GLY A 24 0.13 -1.68 -2.33
C GLY A 24 -0.99 -2.65 -1.96
N CYS A 25 -1.58 -3.33 -2.95
CA CYS A 25 -2.63 -4.32 -2.73
C CYS A 25 -2.03 -5.61 -2.14
N SER A 26 -1.72 -5.58 -0.84
CA SER A 26 -0.97 -6.58 -0.06
C SER A 26 -1.69 -7.94 0.04
N GLY A 27 -1.86 -8.64 -1.09
CA GLY A 27 -2.38 -10.01 -1.17
C GLY A 27 -3.91 -10.15 -1.21
N HIS A 28 -4.67 -9.06 -1.06
CA HIS A 28 -6.14 -9.03 -1.15
C HIS A 28 -6.63 -8.52 -2.53
N GLY A 29 -5.87 -8.85 -3.58
CA GLY A 29 -5.92 -8.30 -4.93
C GLY A 29 -7.32 -8.12 -5.50
N VAL A 30 -8.11 -9.20 -5.51
CA VAL A 30 -9.35 -9.28 -6.29
C VAL A 30 -10.43 -8.34 -5.75
N THR A 31 -10.75 -8.40 -4.46
CA THR A 31 -11.81 -7.56 -3.89
C THR A 31 -11.44 -6.08 -3.96
N PHE A 32 -10.16 -5.76 -3.70
CA PHE A 32 -9.68 -4.39 -3.72
C PHE A 32 -9.66 -3.78 -5.12
N THR A 33 -9.17 -4.50 -6.13
CA THR A 33 -9.10 -3.96 -7.51
C THR A 33 -10.49 -3.67 -8.07
N HIS A 34 -11.48 -4.52 -7.80
CA HIS A 34 -12.87 -4.27 -8.19
C HIS A 34 -13.45 -3.05 -7.48
N LEU A 35 -13.23 -2.91 -6.17
CA LEU A 35 -13.72 -1.76 -5.40
C LEU A 35 -13.09 -0.45 -5.90
N ILE A 36 -11.77 -0.41 -6.02
CA ILE A 36 -11.05 0.78 -6.47
C ILE A 36 -11.34 1.11 -7.92
N GLY A 37 -11.51 0.12 -8.80
CA GLY A 37 -11.91 0.36 -10.18
C GLY A 37 -13.26 1.10 -10.27
N ARG A 38 -14.22 0.70 -9.43
CA ARG A 38 -15.51 1.40 -9.30
C ARG A 38 -15.33 2.82 -8.76
N LEU A 39 -14.55 3.00 -7.69
CA LEU A 39 -14.36 4.31 -7.07
C LEU A 39 -13.61 5.29 -8.00
N LEU A 40 -12.64 4.82 -8.77
CA LEU A 40 -12.00 5.64 -9.82
C LEU A 40 -13.01 6.08 -10.87
N GLY A 41 -13.90 5.19 -11.31
CA GLY A 41 -14.97 5.53 -12.24
C GLY A 41 -15.90 6.60 -11.69
N GLU A 42 -16.28 6.49 -10.41
CA GLU A 42 -17.11 7.49 -9.71
C GLU A 42 -16.41 8.86 -9.68
N VAL A 43 -15.11 8.90 -9.33
CA VAL A 43 -14.32 10.15 -9.31
C VAL A 43 -14.19 10.80 -10.67
N ILE A 44 -13.94 10.01 -11.72
CA ILE A 44 -13.84 10.53 -13.10
C ILE A 44 -15.18 11.14 -13.54
N GLN A 45 -16.30 10.62 -13.05
CA GLN A 45 -17.64 11.18 -13.28
C GLN A 45 -17.99 12.36 -12.35
N GLY A 46 -17.05 12.81 -11.52
CA GLY A 46 -17.24 13.94 -10.59
C GLY A 46 -17.78 13.56 -9.21
N GLN A 47 -17.93 12.27 -8.89
CA GLN A 47 -18.40 11.77 -7.59
C GLN A 47 -17.21 11.33 -6.73
N ALA A 48 -16.66 12.26 -5.93
CA ALA A 48 -15.42 12.04 -5.20
C ALA A 48 -15.57 11.51 -3.76
N ASP A 49 -16.75 11.60 -3.14
CA ASP A 49 -16.94 11.38 -1.70
C ASP A 49 -16.34 10.08 -1.18
N ARG A 50 -16.60 8.97 -1.89
CA ARG A 50 -16.15 7.64 -1.48
C ARG A 50 -14.65 7.43 -1.71
N PHE A 51 -14.08 8.07 -2.73
CA PHE A 51 -12.65 8.01 -3.00
C PHE A 51 -11.84 8.89 -2.05
N SER A 52 -12.38 10.04 -1.65
CA SER A 52 -11.76 10.92 -0.66
C SER A 52 -11.55 10.25 0.69
N ALA A 53 -12.36 9.23 1.04
CA ALA A 53 -12.12 8.41 2.22
C ALA A 53 -10.84 7.57 2.11
N PHE A 54 -10.51 7.06 0.92
CA PHE A 54 -9.28 6.31 0.67
C PHE A 54 -8.05 7.22 0.61
N GLU A 55 -8.18 8.44 0.05
CA GLU A 55 -7.10 9.44 0.07
C GLU A 55 -6.66 9.81 1.50
N ARG A 56 -7.59 9.81 2.46
CA ARG A 56 -7.30 10.16 3.86
C ARG A 56 -6.62 9.04 4.64
N LEU A 57 -6.44 7.86 4.05
CA LEU A 57 -5.75 6.77 4.74
C LEU A 57 -4.31 7.21 5.07
N PRO A 58 -3.79 6.92 6.27
CA PRO A 58 -2.44 7.31 6.63
C PRO A 58 -1.41 6.54 5.80
N HIS A 59 -0.70 7.26 4.92
CA HIS A 59 0.39 6.73 4.12
C HIS A 59 1.68 6.83 4.93
N MET A 60 2.00 5.80 5.72
CA MET A 60 3.25 5.75 6.48
C MET A 60 4.40 5.30 5.57
N ALA A 61 5.33 6.22 5.31
CA ALA A 61 6.58 5.88 4.65
C ALA A 61 7.40 4.91 5.50
N PHE A 62 8.25 4.11 4.84
CA PHE A 62 9.25 3.32 5.57
C PHE A 62 10.13 4.23 6.44
N PRO A 63 10.40 3.89 7.70
CA PRO A 63 11.28 4.69 8.55
C PRO A 63 12.66 4.75 7.87
N GLY A 64 13.15 5.97 7.61
CA GLY A 64 14.37 6.20 6.83
C GLY A 64 14.20 6.17 5.30
N GLY A 65 12.95 6.18 4.81
CA GLY A 65 12.61 6.37 3.40
C GLY A 65 12.98 5.21 2.49
N ARG A 66 13.12 5.50 1.19
CA ARG A 66 13.41 4.50 0.15
C ARG A 66 14.73 3.75 0.39
N LEU A 67 15.74 4.44 0.94
CA LEU A 67 17.06 3.88 1.18
C LEU A 67 17.04 2.79 2.26
N MET A 68 16.21 2.97 3.29
CA MET A 68 16.13 2.06 4.43
C MET A 68 15.13 0.91 4.23
N ARG A 69 14.24 0.98 3.22
CA ARG A 69 13.24 -0.06 2.95
C ARG A 69 13.86 -1.44 2.71
N VAL A 70 14.91 -1.52 1.89
CA VAL A 70 15.59 -2.77 1.56
C VAL A 70 16.38 -3.34 2.74
N PRO A 71 17.28 -2.59 3.42
CA PRO A 71 18.03 -3.13 4.54
C PRO A 71 17.14 -3.52 5.72
N LEU A 72 16.07 -2.75 6.03
CA LEU A 72 15.13 -3.12 7.09
C LEU A 72 14.37 -4.41 6.78
N ALA A 73 13.89 -4.59 5.55
CA ALA A 73 13.22 -5.82 5.14
C ALA A 73 14.17 -7.02 5.20
N ALA A 74 15.42 -6.86 4.74
CA ALA A 74 16.44 -7.90 4.79
C ALA A 74 16.81 -8.28 6.24
N MET A 75 16.95 -7.30 7.14
CA MET A 75 17.19 -7.54 8.56
C MET A 75 16.03 -8.28 9.22
N GLY A 76 14.78 -7.90 8.91
CA GLY A 76 13.60 -8.62 9.40
C GLY A 76 13.59 -10.08 8.93
N ALA A 77 13.81 -10.33 7.64
CA ALA A 77 13.89 -11.67 7.09
C ALA A 77 15.03 -12.49 7.72
N TRP A 78 16.20 -11.88 7.92
CA TRP A 78 17.34 -12.52 8.59
C TRP A 78 17.03 -12.88 10.04
N TYR A 79 16.47 -11.96 10.82
CA TYR A 79 16.08 -12.20 12.21
C TYR A 79 15.08 -13.35 12.34
N TYR A 80 14.02 -13.34 11.51
CA TYR A 80 13.04 -14.42 11.52
C TYR A 80 13.63 -15.74 11.01
N GLY A 81 14.53 -15.72 10.02
CA GLY A 81 15.23 -16.93 9.58
C GLY A 81 16.19 -17.51 10.63
N VAL A 82 16.83 -16.66 11.44
CA VAL A 82 17.65 -17.09 12.57
C VAL A 82 16.77 -17.69 13.67
N ARG A 83 15.65 -17.04 14.01
CA ARG A 83 14.67 -17.58 14.97
C ARG A 83 14.12 -18.93 14.56
N ASP A 84 13.73 -19.07 13.29
CA ASP A 84 13.21 -20.31 12.73
C ASP A 84 14.24 -21.45 12.83
N ARG A 85 15.51 -21.16 12.53
CA ARG A 85 16.62 -22.11 12.72
C ARG A 85 16.92 -22.46 14.17
N LEU A 86 16.64 -21.56 15.10
CA LEU A 86 16.80 -21.76 16.54
C LEU A 86 15.55 -22.40 17.19
N GLY A 87 14.46 -22.58 16.44
CA GLY A 87 13.21 -23.19 16.93
C GLY A 87 12.40 -22.31 17.89
N LEU A 88 12.52 -20.97 17.78
CA LEU A 88 11.85 -19.96 18.64
C LEU A 88 10.68 -19.22 18.00
#